data_AF-A0A4V1Y1R1-F1
#
_entry.id   AF-A0A4V1Y1R1-F1
#
_cell.length_a   1.000
_cell.length_b   1.000
_cell.length_c   1.000
_cell.angle_alpha   90.00
_cell.angle_beta   90.00
_cell.angle_gamma   90.00
#
_symmetry.space_group_name_H-M   'P 1'
#
loop_
_entity.id
_entity.type
_entity.pdbx_description
1 polymer ?
#
loop_
_entity_poly.entity_id
_entity_poly.type
_entity_poly.pdbx_seq_one_letter_code
_entity_poly.pdbx_strand_id
1 'polypeptide(L)'
;MSTDRDGLAAAVSKESRLQEIAAHGDYFGYDMHARRRARRIATGVAIIILGFAAGRFFALLPERNTADVEEIVKGVDRLIGLMTHEIVELPEVQRHPESFIIEIIGVLIGYTILKHVAEDHDDYRRAFRRIEQFYTPRARRQGWEMCVLCAILATVVIIGVHAAILHWGARWPGEFVAGLSRTSLAIGCWLYIYGFVMGVRTNLFLYNFKALRLINIYELGTQESDERRETRLAEKRLCDFSTSLTSFATILGVLGALALYFLPTLRTSYFWIPLAVTLGMTFVIKWIVVHYAKKKYEPDFD
;
A
#
# COMPACT_ATOMS: atom_id res chain seq x y z
N MET A 1 -37.39 27.71 -24.18
CA MET A 1 -37.62 26.28 -23.90
C MET A 1 -36.80 25.34 -24.81
N SER A 2 -36.00 25.82 -25.78
CA SER A 2 -35.15 24.96 -26.63
C SER A 2 -33.71 24.78 -26.13
N THR A 3 -33.18 25.72 -25.34
CA THR A 3 -31.79 25.70 -24.82
C THR A 3 -31.50 24.53 -23.87
N ASP A 4 -32.49 24.08 -23.10
CA ASP A 4 -32.35 22.92 -22.20
C ASP A 4 -32.25 21.59 -22.95
N ARG A 5 -32.93 21.47 -24.11
CA ARG A 5 -32.92 20.25 -24.92
C ARG A 5 -31.57 20.06 -25.63
N ASP A 6 -30.98 21.13 -26.11
CA ASP A 6 -29.69 21.08 -26.82
C ASP A 6 -28.53 20.80 -25.85
N GLY A 7 -28.59 21.36 -24.64
CA GLY A 7 -27.63 21.06 -23.56
C GLY A 7 -27.72 19.61 -23.07
N LEU A 8 -28.95 19.09 -22.92
CA LEU A 8 -29.18 17.70 -22.53
C LEU A 8 -28.74 16.71 -23.63
N ALA A 9 -29.01 17.02 -24.90
CA ALA A 9 -28.58 16.19 -26.04
C ALA A 9 -27.04 16.16 -26.19
N ALA A 10 -26.36 17.30 -25.99
CA ALA A 10 -24.90 17.38 -25.99
C ALA A 10 -24.28 16.62 -24.80
N ALA A 11 -24.89 16.69 -23.62
CA ALA A 11 -24.45 15.94 -22.44
C ALA A 11 -24.62 14.43 -22.63
N VAL A 12 -25.76 13.98 -23.16
CA VAL A 12 -26.04 12.56 -23.47
C VAL A 12 -25.12 12.05 -24.60
N SER A 13 -24.82 12.89 -25.59
CA SER A 13 -23.83 12.59 -26.64
C SER A 13 -22.42 12.42 -26.08
N LYS A 14 -21.97 13.33 -25.21
CA LYS A 14 -20.65 13.22 -24.55
C LYS A 14 -20.59 11.99 -23.64
N GLU A 15 -21.65 11.74 -22.87
CA GLU A 15 -21.71 10.59 -21.95
C GLU A 15 -21.77 9.25 -22.71
N SER A 16 -22.54 9.15 -23.80
CA SER A 16 -22.57 7.96 -24.66
C SER A 16 -21.24 7.73 -25.37
N ARG A 17 -20.56 8.78 -25.84
CA ARG A 17 -19.22 8.68 -26.45
C ARG A 17 -18.15 8.29 -25.42
N LEU A 18 -18.22 8.81 -24.20
CA LEU A 18 -17.36 8.38 -23.10
C LEU A 18 -17.68 6.94 -22.65
N GLN A 19 -18.94 6.51 -22.72
CA GLN A 19 -19.34 5.13 -22.47
C GLN A 19 -18.87 4.20 -23.59
N GLU A 20 -18.93 4.62 -24.86
CA GLU A 20 -18.44 3.86 -26.02
C GLU A 20 -16.91 3.76 -26.01
N ILE A 21 -16.22 4.88 -25.71
CA ILE A 21 -14.79 4.87 -25.42
C ILE A 21 -14.54 3.93 -24.25
N ALA A 22 -15.18 4.07 -23.08
CA ALA A 22 -14.94 3.17 -21.94
C ALA A 22 -15.27 1.69 -22.22
N ALA A 23 -16.28 1.40 -23.05
CA ALA A 23 -16.71 0.05 -23.43
C ALA A 23 -15.79 -0.59 -24.48
N HIS A 24 -15.08 0.20 -25.29
CA HIS A 24 -13.99 -0.25 -26.15
C HIS A 24 -12.60 0.15 -25.59
N GLY A 25 -12.55 0.60 -24.33
CA GLY A 25 -11.62 1.65 -23.85
C GLY A 25 -10.43 1.24 -23.05
N ASP A 26 -10.23 -0.07 -22.89
CA ASP A 26 -8.97 -0.54 -22.34
C ASP A 26 -7.93 -0.71 -23.45
N TYR A 27 -7.81 0.27 -24.36
CA TYR A 27 -6.86 0.27 -25.48
C TYR A 27 -5.41 -0.03 -25.03
N PHE A 28 -5.09 0.34 -23.77
CA PHE A 28 -3.77 0.14 -23.16
C PHE A 28 -3.75 -0.97 -22.09
N GLY A 29 -4.88 -1.62 -21.78
CA GLY A 29 -4.95 -2.65 -20.74
C GLY A 29 -4.84 -2.09 -19.30
N TYR A 30 -5.04 -0.78 -19.11
CA TYR A 30 -4.94 -0.10 -17.82
C TYR A 30 -5.90 -0.62 -16.77
N ASP A 31 -7.18 -0.85 -17.10
CA ASP A 31 -8.16 -1.27 -16.10
C ASP A 31 -7.77 -2.66 -15.55
N MET A 32 -7.48 -3.59 -16.47
CA MET A 32 -7.02 -4.93 -16.13
C MET A 32 -5.71 -4.90 -15.33
N HIS A 33 -4.73 -4.10 -15.74
CA HIS A 33 -3.47 -3.91 -15.02
C HIS A 33 -3.70 -3.38 -13.60
N ALA A 34 -4.51 -2.34 -13.45
CA ALA A 34 -4.75 -1.70 -12.17
C ALA A 34 -5.56 -2.58 -11.20
N ARG A 35 -6.53 -3.37 -11.69
CA ARG A 35 -7.25 -4.37 -10.88
C ARG A 35 -6.33 -5.50 -10.43
N ARG A 36 -5.47 -6.00 -11.31
CA ARG A 36 -4.46 -7.02 -10.98
C ARG A 36 -3.51 -6.49 -9.91
N ARG A 37 -3.03 -5.25 -10.08
CA ARG A 37 -2.20 -4.55 -9.11
C ARG A 37 -2.90 -4.43 -7.75
N ALA A 38 -4.17 -4.02 -7.70
CA ALA A 38 -4.92 -3.93 -6.44
C ALA A 38 -4.93 -5.26 -5.67
N ARG A 39 -5.25 -6.37 -6.35
CA ARG A 39 -5.26 -7.71 -5.73
C ARG A 39 -3.87 -8.13 -5.25
N ARG A 40 -2.84 -7.93 -6.07
CA ARG A 40 -1.48 -8.38 -5.71
C ARG A 40 -0.86 -7.56 -4.58
N ILE A 41 -1.09 -6.25 -4.51
CA ILE A 41 -0.63 -5.43 -3.36
C ILE A 41 -1.32 -5.91 -2.08
N ALA A 42 -2.65 -6.03 -2.10
CA ALA A 42 -3.42 -6.49 -0.96
C ALA A 42 -2.97 -7.89 -0.50
N THR A 43 -2.77 -8.81 -1.45
CA THR A 43 -2.32 -10.19 -1.19
C THR A 43 -0.90 -10.23 -0.64
N GLY A 44 0.03 -9.46 -1.21
CA GLY A 44 1.41 -9.38 -0.72
C GLY A 44 1.47 -8.93 0.74
N VAL A 45 0.74 -7.86 1.10
CA VAL A 45 0.68 -7.38 2.49
C VAL A 45 -0.01 -8.39 3.42
N ALA A 46 -1.13 -8.97 2.98
CA ALA A 46 -1.86 -9.96 3.79
C ALA A 46 -1.02 -11.22 4.05
N ILE A 47 -0.25 -11.71 3.08
CA ILE A 47 0.64 -12.87 3.25
C ILE A 47 1.70 -12.61 4.31
N ILE A 48 2.28 -11.39 4.35
CA ILE A 48 3.23 -11.02 5.41
C ILE A 48 2.56 -11.15 6.78
N ILE A 49 1.39 -10.54 6.97
CA ILE A 49 0.66 -10.58 8.24
C ILE A 49 0.23 -12.01 8.59
N LEU A 50 -0.19 -12.80 7.59
CA LEU A 50 -0.54 -14.21 7.77
C LEU A 50 0.67 -15.07 8.15
N GLY A 51 1.89 -14.76 7.70
CA GLY A 51 3.11 -15.40 8.19
C GLY A 51 3.25 -15.24 9.71
N PHE A 52 3.07 -14.02 10.23
CA PHE A 52 3.03 -13.75 11.67
C PHE A 52 1.84 -14.38 12.39
N ALA A 53 0.67 -14.49 11.74
CA ALA A 53 -0.47 -15.18 12.32
C ALA A 53 -0.22 -16.70 12.42
N ALA A 54 0.32 -17.30 11.37
CA ALA A 54 0.67 -18.71 11.30
C ALA A 54 1.74 -19.06 12.34
N GLY A 55 2.78 -18.23 12.50
CA GLY A 55 3.78 -18.41 13.55
C GLY A 55 3.14 -18.57 14.95
N ARG A 56 2.12 -17.76 15.26
CA ARG A 56 1.37 -17.85 16.53
C ARG A 56 0.56 -19.13 16.66
N PHE A 57 -0.06 -19.60 15.59
CA PHE A 57 -0.76 -20.89 15.63
C PHE A 57 0.21 -22.08 15.74
N PHE A 58 1.40 -22.00 15.14
CA PHE A 58 2.43 -23.03 15.26
C PHE A 58 2.99 -23.12 16.68
N ALA A 59 3.07 -21.99 17.39
CA ALA A 59 3.44 -21.96 18.81
C ALA A 59 2.39 -22.63 19.74
N LEU A 60 1.25 -23.11 19.22
CA LEU A 60 0.32 -23.96 19.98
C LEU A 60 0.69 -25.45 19.92
N LEU A 61 1.58 -25.84 19.01
CA LEU A 61 2.03 -27.22 18.92
C LEU A 61 2.94 -27.55 20.12
N PRO A 62 2.94 -28.80 20.60
CA PRO A 62 3.85 -29.22 21.66
C PRO A 62 5.30 -28.94 21.27
N GLU A 63 6.08 -28.40 22.21
CA GLU A 63 7.51 -28.15 22.02
C GLU A 63 8.20 -29.43 21.51
N ARG A 64 8.73 -29.38 20.28
CA ARG A 64 9.52 -30.48 19.72
C ARG A 64 10.98 -30.27 20.08
N ASN A 65 11.36 -30.76 21.26
CA ASN A 65 12.75 -30.74 21.70
C ASN A 65 13.54 -31.89 21.03
N THR A 66 13.98 -31.67 19.80
CA THR A 66 14.84 -32.60 19.06
C THR A 66 16.19 -31.94 18.79
N ALA A 67 17.28 -32.70 18.83
CA ALA A 67 18.64 -32.18 18.65
C ALA A 67 18.81 -31.35 17.36
N ASP A 68 18.12 -31.74 16.29
CA ASP A 68 18.12 -31.05 14.99
C ASP A 68 17.51 -29.64 15.08
N VAL A 69 16.48 -29.48 15.93
CA VAL A 69 15.80 -28.20 16.16
C VAL A 69 16.70 -27.24 16.95
N GLU A 70 17.43 -27.75 17.94
CA GLU A 70 18.43 -26.94 18.67
C GLU A 70 19.59 -26.50 17.77
N GLU A 71 20.01 -27.33 16.81
CA GLU A 71 21.08 -26.98 15.87
C GLU A 71 20.64 -25.85 14.92
N ILE A 72 19.40 -25.90 14.43
CA ILE A 72 18.81 -24.82 13.62
C ILE A 72 18.73 -23.52 14.43
N VAL A 73 18.27 -23.58 15.68
CA VAL A 73 18.21 -22.40 16.58
C VAL A 73 19.60 -21.81 16.76
N LYS A 74 20.61 -22.62 17.08
CA LYS A 74 22.01 -22.17 17.24
C LYS A 74 22.58 -21.56 15.95
N GLY A 75 22.23 -22.10 14.79
CA GLY A 75 22.63 -21.57 13.49
C GLY A 75 22.03 -20.18 13.22
N VAL A 76 20.73 -20.02 13.52
CA VAL A 76 20.01 -18.74 13.39
C VAL A 76 20.54 -17.71 14.39
N ASP A 77 20.72 -18.08 15.66
CA ASP A 77 21.29 -17.19 16.69
C ASP A 77 22.68 -16.70 16.29
N ARG A 78 23.52 -17.58 15.73
CA ARG A 78 24.85 -17.19 15.22
C ARG A 78 24.75 -16.22 14.04
N LEU A 79 23.84 -16.47 13.09
CA LEU A 79 23.61 -15.56 11.96
C LEU A 79 23.15 -14.18 12.42
N ILE A 80 22.19 -14.14 13.36
CA ILE A 80 21.65 -12.89 13.91
C ILE A 80 22.71 -12.16 14.73
N GLY A 81 23.49 -12.87 15.55
CA GLY A 81 24.61 -12.32 16.31
C GLY A 81 25.72 -11.75 15.42
N LEU A 82 26.01 -12.40 14.28
CA LEU A 82 26.93 -11.88 13.28
C LEU A 82 26.42 -10.60 12.60
N MET A 83 25.11 -10.47 12.39
CA MET A 83 24.51 -9.27 11.80
C MET A 83 24.28 -8.14 12.82
N THR A 84 24.22 -8.47 14.11
CA THR A 84 23.75 -7.58 15.17
C THR A 84 24.77 -7.54 16.30
N HIS A 85 26.03 -7.20 15.96
CA HIS A 85 27.17 -7.06 16.88
C HIS A 85 26.73 -6.63 18.29
N GLU A 86 26.67 -7.58 19.24
CA GLU A 86 26.48 -7.45 20.71
C GLU A 86 25.43 -6.47 21.29
N ILE A 87 24.63 -5.76 20.48
CA ILE A 87 23.71 -4.70 20.94
C ILE A 87 22.32 -5.27 21.31
N VAL A 88 22.03 -6.52 20.94
CA VAL A 88 20.73 -7.14 21.20
C VAL A 88 20.92 -8.42 22.01
N GLU A 89 20.77 -8.30 23.33
CA GLU A 89 20.45 -9.46 24.17
C GLU A 89 19.07 -9.98 23.73
N LEU A 90 19.06 -11.04 22.94
CA LEU A 90 17.83 -11.73 22.56
C LEU A 90 17.24 -12.40 23.81
N PRO A 91 15.93 -12.24 24.09
CA PRO A 91 15.31 -12.94 25.20
C PRO A 91 15.41 -14.45 24.99
N GLU A 92 15.65 -15.16 26.09
CA GLU A 92 15.88 -16.61 26.19
C GLU A 92 15.11 -17.43 25.16
N VAL A 93 15.88 -18.19 24.36
CA VAL A 93 15.49 -19.37 23.57
C VAL A 93 14.12 -19.24 22.91
N GLN A 94 14.13 -18.95 21.62
CA GLN A 94 12.94 -19.03 20.77
C GLN A 94 12.36 -20.45 20.86
N ARG A 95 11.34 -20.64 21.71
CA ARG A 95 10.78 -21.96 22.07
C ARG A 95 10.21 -22.74 20.88
N HIS A 96 9.95 -22.03 19.78
CA HIS A 96 9.41 -22.55 18.52
C HIS A 96 10.17 -21.98 17.32
N PRO A 97 11.34 -22.51 16.94
CA PRO A 97 12.04 -22.05 15.72
C PRO A 97 11.19 -22.23 14.45
N GLU A 98 10.28 -23.20 14.43
CA GLU A 98 9.32 -23.40 13.36
C GLU A 98 8.40 -22.18 13.15
N SER A 99 8.00 -21.48 14.22
CA SER A 99 7.17 -20.28 14.09
C SER A 99 7.94 -19.17 13.42
N PHE A 100 9.23 -19.01 13.76
CA PHE A 100 10.11 -18.02 13.17
C PHE A 100 10.40 -18.28 11.68
N ILE A 101 10.64 -19.54 11.32
CA ILE A 101 10.83 -19.93 9.92
C ILE A 101 9.60 -19.57 9.08
N ILE A 102 8.40 -19.85 9.59
CA ILE A 102 7.14 -19.54 8.90
C ILE A 102 6.94 -18.02 8.76
N GLU A 103 7.29 -17.24 9.79
CA GLU A 103 7.28 -15.78 9.73
C GLU A 103 8.19 -15.26 8.61
N ILE A 104 9.43 -15.75 8.54
CA ILE A 104 10.38 -15.39 7.47
C ILE A 104 9.83 -15.77 6.10
N ILE A 105 9.29 -16.98 5.93
CA ILE A 105 8.70 -17.43 4.66
C ILE A 105 7.56 -16.49 4.24
N GLY A 106 6.67 -16.12 5.15
CA GLY A 106 5.60 -15.16 4.88
C GLY A 106 6.13 -13.78 4.45
N VAL A 107 7.16 -13.28 5.12
CA VAL A 107 7.84 -12.01 4.76
C VAL A 107 8.46 -12.12 3.37
N LEU A 108 9.19 -13.19 3.06
CA LEU A 108 9.87 -13.37 1.78
C LEU A 108 8.88 -13.49 0.61
N ILE A 109 7.82 -14.30 0.77
CA ILE A 109 6.78 -14.46 -0.26
C ILE A 109 6.06 -13.12 -0.48
N GLY A 110 5.63 -12.48 0.59
CA GLY A 110 4.93 -11.21 0.51
C GLY A 110 5.79 -10.10 -0.11
N TYR A 111 7.05 -9.98 0.32
CA TYR A 111 8.02 -9.05 -0.27
C TYR A 111 8.22 -9.31 -1.76
N THR A 112 8.41 -10.58 -2.15
CA THR A 112 8.61 -10.96 -3.55
C THR A 112 7.41 -10.54 -4.41
N ILE A 113 6.18 -10.77 -3.94
CA ILE A 113 4.96 -10.30 -4.63
C ILE A 113 4.97 -8.78 -4.76
N LEU A 114 5.23 -8.05 -3.67
CA LEU A 114 5.20 -6.58 -3.66
C LEU A 114 6.27 -5.97 -4.57
N LYS A 115 7.47 -6.55 -4.59
CA LYS A 115 8.58 -6.13 -5.46
C LYS A 115 8.19 -6.27 -6.93
N HIS A 116 7.75 -7.45 -7.36
CA HIS A 116 7.34 -7.66 -8.76
C HIS A 116 6.16 -6.77 -9.16
N VAL A 117 5.22 -6.50 -8.25
CA VAL A 117 4.11 -5.58 -8.53
C VAL A 117 4.58 -4.14 -8.71
N ALA A 118 5.61 -3.72 -7.97
CA ALA A 118 6.20 -2.39 -8.14
C ALA A 118 6.92 -2.29 -9.49
N GLU A 119 7.72 -3.29 -9.85
CA GLU A 119 8.42 -3.40 -11.13
C GLU A 119 7.44 -3.43 -12.32
N ASP A 120 6.45 -4.33 -12.30
CA ASP A 120 5.38 -4.42 -13.31
C ASP A 120 4.65 -3.08 -13.49
N HIS A 121 4.43 -2.34 -12.40
CA HIS A 121 3.74 -1.05 -12.44
C HIS A 121 4.61 0.07 -12.99
N ASP A 122 5.90 0.08 -12.66
CA ASP A 122 6.84 1.04 -13.21
C ASP A 122 7.11 0.78 -14.70
N ASP A 123 7.21 -0.49 -15.12
CA ASP A 123 7.33 -0.86 -16.54
C ASP A 123 6.10 -0.44 -17.35
N TYR A 124 4.90 -0.69 -16.83
CA TYR A 124 3.67 -0.20 -17.44
C TYR A 124 3.68 1.34 -17.58
N ARG A 125 4.14 2.08 -16.56
CA ARG A 125 4.24 3.54 -16.61
C ARG A 125 5.30 4.07 -17.57
N ARG A 126 6.40 3.32 -17.76
CA ARG A 126 7.42 3.65 -18.76
C ARG A 126 6.85 3.52 -20.18
N ALA A 127 6.04 2.49 -20.42
CA ALA A 127 5.37 2.25 -21.70
C ALA A 127 4.23 3.25 -21.96
N PHE A 128 3.36 3.45 -20.97
CA PHE A 128 2.16 4.30 -21.08
C PHE A 128 2.28 5.52 -20.16
N ARG A 129 3.09 6.49 -20.58
CA ARG A 129 3.46 7.67 -19.77
C ARG A 129 2.30 8.62 -19.48
N ARG A 130 1.29 8.66 -20.34
CA ARG A 130 0.10 9.50 -20.19
C ARG A 130 -1.12 8.76 -20.74
N ILE A 131 -2.21 8.76 -19.98
CA ILE A 131 -3.50 8.17 -20.35
C ILE A 131 -4.57 9.26 -20.25
N GLU A 132 -5.38 9.39 -21.29
CA GLU A 132 -6.51 10.33 -21.30
C GLU A 132 -7.67 9.82 -20.43
N GLN A 133 -8.48 10.75 -19.94
CA GLN A 133 -9.61 10.42 -19.07
C GLN A 133 -10.70 9.67 -19.85
N PHE A 134 -10.79 8.36 -19.66
CA PHE A 134 -11.84 7.52 -20.24
C PHE A 134 -12.89 7.04 -19.21
N TYR A 135 -12.63 7.18 -17.90
CA TYR A 135 -13.63 6.80 -16.89
C TYR A 135 -14.73 7.84 -16.78
N THR A 136 -15.98 7.38 -16.89
CA THR A 136 -17.16 8.21 -16.63
C THR A 136 -17.26 8.59 -15.15
N PRO A 137 -17.97 9.68 -14.80
CA PRO A 137 -18.25 10.03 -13.41
C PRO A 137 -18.88 8.89 -12.61
N ARG A 138 -19.76 8.11 -13.25
CA ARG A 138 -20.40 6.94 -12.65
C ARG A 138 -19.39 5.84 -12.32
N ALA A 139 -18.44 5.55 -13.21
CA ALA A 139 -17.40 4.56 -12.97
C ALA A 139 -16.46 4.97 -11.82
N ARG A 140 -16.14 6.27 -11.70
CA ARG A 140 -15.39 6.80 -10.54
C ARG A 140 -16.15 6.60 -9.24
N ARG A 141 -17.44 6.93 -9.21
CA ARG A 141 -18.30 6.74 -8.04
C ARG A 141 -18.37 5.27 -7.62
N GLN A 142 -18.54 4.34 -8.57
CA GLN A 142 -18.53 2.90 -8.28
C GLN A 142 -17.21 2.41 -7.68
N GLY A 143 -16.07 2.95 -8.15
CA GLY A 143 -14.76 2.66 -7.55
C GLY A 143 -14.69 3.07 -6.08
N TRP A 144 -15.22 4.24 -5.74
CA TRP A 144 -15.28 4.73 -4.35
C TRP A 144 -16.31 3.98 -3.50
N GLU A 145 -17.47 3.61 -4.06
CA GLU A 145 -18.46 2.78 -3.37
C GLU A 145 -17.86 1.42 -2.98
N MET A 146 -17.07 0.80 -3.87
CA MET A 146 -16.30 -0.40 -3.55
C MET A 146 -15.26 -0.15 -2.45
N CYS A 147 -14.55 0.98 -2.50
CA CYS A 147 -13.60 1.36 -1.45
C CYS A 147 -14.28 1.47 -0.08
N VAL A 148 -15.43 2.13 -0.01
CA VAL A 148 -16.22 2.28 1.22
C VAL A 148 -16.74 0.93 1.71
N LEU A 149 -17.28 0.10 0.81
CA LEU A 149 -17.75 -1.24 1.17
C LEU A 149 -16.62 -2.09 1.77
N CYS A 150 -15.45 -2.13 1.13
CA CYS A 150 -14.30 -2.84 1.66
C CYS A 150 -13.84 -2.29 3.00
N ALA A 151 -13.86 -0.97 3.20
CA ALA A 151 -13.49 -0.35 4.47
C ALA A 151 -14.47 -0.72 5.60
N ILE A 152 -15.77 -0.72 5.32
CA ILE A 152 -16.79 -1.17 6.28
C ILE A 152 -16.56 -2.64 6.63
N LEU A 153 -16.43 -3.53 5.64
CA LEU A 153 -16.19 -4.96 5.86
C LEU A 153 -14.90 -5.21 6.64
N ALA A 154 -13.80 -4.50 6.32
CA ALA A 154 -12.54 -4.58 7.05
C ALA A 154 -12.73 -4.24 8.53
N THR A 155 -13.46 -3.14 8.79
CA THR A 155 -13.74 -2.64 10.14
C THR A 155 -14.58 -3.63 10.92
N VAL A 156 -15.64 -4.18 10.30
CA VAL A 156 -16.52 -5.19 10.91
C VAL A 156 -15.75 -6.46 11.25
N VAL A 157 -14.87 -6.94 10.36
CA VAL A 157 -14.05 -8.14 10.63
C VAL A 157 -13.09 -7.91 11.80
N ILE A 158 -12.35 -6.80 11.80
CA ILE A 158 -11.39 -6.49 12.87
C ILE A 158 -12.13 -6.32 14.20
N ILE A 159 -13.14 -5.45 14.25
CA ILE A 159 -13.89 -5.18 15.49
C ILE A 159 -14.61 -6.43 15.97
N GLY A 160 -15.25 -7.18 15.08
CA GLY A 160 -15.97 -8.40 15.43
C GLY A 160 -15.07 -9.44 16.09
N VAL A 161 -13.89 -9.68 15.51
CA VAL A 161 -12.91 -10.61 16.10
C VAL A 161 -12.37 -10.08 17.43
N HIS A 162 -12.06 -8.80 17.55
CA HIS A 162 -11.54 -8.23 18.80
C HIS A 162 -12.61 -8.17 19.90
N ALA A 163 -13.88 -7.96 19.55
CA ALA A 163 -15.00 -8.07 20.48
C ALA A 163 -15.16 -9.51 20.99
N ALA A 164 -15.04 -10.50 20.10
CA ALA A 164 -15.07 -11.91 20.48
C ALA A 164 -13.88 -12.28 21.40
N ILE A 165 -12.67 -11.79 21.08
CA ILE A 165 -11.50 -11.94 21.95
C ILE A 165 -11.73 -11.30 23.31
N LEU A 166 -12.32 -10.10 23.36
CA LEU A 166 -12.60 -9.41 24.62
C LEU A 166 -13.59 -10.20 25.50
N HIS A 167 -14.59 -10.83 24.89
CA HIS A 167 -15.67 -11.51 25.62
C HIS A 167 -15.33 -12.98 25.98
N TRP A 168 -14.60 -13.68 25.11
CA TRP A 168 -14.32 -15.11 25.27
C TRP A 168 -12.82 -15.45 25.35
N GLY A 169 -11.94 -14.54 24.94
CA GLY A 169 -10.50 -14.80 24.78
C GLY A 169 -9.76 -15.13 26.07
N ALA A 170 -10.28 -14.73 27.24
CA ALA A 170 -9.71 -15.13 28.53
C ALA A 170 -9.71 -16.66 28.75
N ARG A 171 -10.56 -17.40 28.02
CA ARG A 171 -10.63 -18.87 28.08
C ARG A 171 -9.77 -19.56 27.01
N TRP A 172 -9.17 -18.79 26.10
CA TRP A 172 -8.39 -19.32 24.99
C TRP A 172 -6.89 -19.25 25.28
N PRO A 173 -6.08 -20.15 24.70
CA PRO A 173 -4.63 -20.04 24.78
C PRO A 173 -4.15 -18.68 24.24
N GLY A 174 -3.16 -18.07 24.90
CA GLY A 174 -2.65 -16.74 24.53
C GLY A 174 -2.17 -16.67 23.08
N GLU A 175 -1.46 -17.70 22.61
CA GLU A 175 -1.00 -17.79 21.22
C GLU A 175 -2.16 -17.96 20.21
N PHE A 176 -3.25 -18.62 20.61
CA PHE A 176 -4.47 -18.71 19.79
C PHE A 176 -5.14 -17.34 19.64
N VAL A 177 -5.28 -16.59 20.73
CA VAL A 177 -5.79 -15.21 20.71
C VAL A 177 -4.92 -14.32 19.83
N ALA A 178 -3.59 -14.44 19.99
CA ALA A 178 -2.60 -13.69 19.24
C ALA A 178 -2.63 -14.01 17.72
N GLY A 179 -2.81 -15.28 17.35
CA GLY A 179 -2.99 -15.72 15.96
C GLY A 179 -4.31 -15.24 15.35
N LEU A 180 -5.41 -15.33 16.12
CA LEU A 180 -6.74 -14.89 15.67
C LEU A 180 -6.78 -13.37 15.44
N SER A 181 -6.22 -12.58 16.35
CA SER A 181 -6.09 -11.13 16.21
C SER A 181 -5.33 -10.76 14.92
N ARG A 182 -4.16 -11.37 14.68
CA ARG A 182 -3.36 -11.13 13.47
C ARG A 182 -4.04 -11.59 12.19
N THR A 183 -4.79 -12.69 12.22
CA THR A 183 -5.57 -13.17 11.07
C THR A 183 -6.66 -12.16 10.69
N SER A 184 -7.37 -11.62 11.69
CA SER A 184 -8.38 -10.58 11.44
C SER A 184 -7.76 -9.30 10.87
N LEU A 185 -6.56 -8.93 11.35
CA LEU A 185 -5.80 -7.81 10.81
C LEU A 185 -5.35 -8.06 9.37
N ALA A 186 -4.90 -9.27 9.03
CA ALA A 186 -4.53 -9.62 7.66
C ALA A 186 -5.70 -9.46 6.69
N ILE A 187 -6.89 -9.97 7.06
CA ILE A 187 -8.11 -9.85 6.26
C ILE A 187 -8.54 -8.39 6.14
N GLY A 188 -8.55 -7.66 7.25
CA GLY A 188 -8.91 -6.23 7.26
C GLY A 188 -7.95 -5.38 6.44
N CYS A 189 -6.64 -5.57 6.58
CA CYS A 189 -5.63 -4.90 5.76
C CYS A 189 -5.78 -5.24 4.28
N TRP A 190 -6.04 -6.51 3.94
CA TRP A 190 -6.31 -6.90 2.55
C TRP A 190 -7.47 -6.11 1.97
N LEU A 191 -8.60 -6.03 2.69
CA LEU A 191 -9.79 -5.30 2.27
C LEU A 191 -9.54 -3.79 2.17
N TYR A 192 -8.90 -3.16 3.15
CA TYR A 192 -8.57 -1.73 3.10
C TYR A 192 -7.69 -1.40 1.90
N ILE A 193 -6.63 -2.18 1.67
CA ILE A 193 -5.70 -1.96 0.57
C ILE A 193 -6.39 -2.19 -0.77
N TYR A 194 -7.10 -3.31 -0.92
CA TYR A 194 -7.82 -3.63 -2.14
C TYR A 194 -8.85 -2.54 -2.48
N GLY A 195 -9.70 -2.18 -1.52
CA GLY A 195 -10.72 -1.14 -1.68
C GLY A 195 -10.11 0.21 -2.05
N PHE A 196 -9.07 0.64 -1.33
CA PHE A 196 -8.40 1.91 -1.60
C PHE A 196 -7.77 1.96 -3.00
N VAL A 197 -7.03 0.91 -3.39
CA VAL A 197 -6.41 0.88 -4.73
C VAL A 197 -7.49 0.79 -5.83
N MET A 198 -8.59 0.09 -5.58
CA MET A 198 -9.74 0.03 -6.50
C MET A 198 -10.44 1.37 -6.68
N GLY A 199 -10.57 2.17 -5.62
CA GLY A 199 -11.09 3.54 -5.70
C GLY A 199 -10.13 4.49 -6.43
N VAL A 200 -8.84 4.41 -6.10
CA VAL A 200 -7.81 5.26 -6.72
C VAL A 200 -7.55 4.92 -8.19
N ARG A 201 -7.81 3.68 -8.63
CA ARG A 201 -7.62 3.23 -10.02
C ARG A 201 -8.20 4.19 -11.06
N THR A 202 -9.37 4.77 -10.79
CA THR A 202 -10.06 5.66 -11.73
C THR A 202 -9.52 7.09 -11.74
N ASN A 203 -8.55 7.41 -10.89
CA ASN A 203 -7.88 8.71 -10.85
C ASN A 203 -6.68 8.69 -11.82
N LEU A 204 -6.97 8.93 -13.11
CA LEU A 204 -5.96 8.92 -14.17
C LEU A 204 -5.02 10.13 -14.09
N PHE A 205 -5.47 11.26 -13.49
CA PHE A 205 -4.59 12.39 -13.18
C PHE A 205 -3.46 11.94 -12.24
N LEU A 206 -3.80 11.28 -11.13
CA LEU A 206 -2.82 10.80 -10.18
C LEU A 206 -1.88 9.76 -10.80
N TYR A 207 -2.37 8.97 -11.76
CA TYR A 207 -1.54 8.07 -12.55
C TYR A 207 -0.52 8.85 -13.39
N ASN A 208 -0.98 9.80 -14.22
CA ASN A 208 -0.17 10.62 -15.12
C ASN A 208 0.87 11.42 -14.32
N PHE A 209 0.43 12.10 -13.25
CA PHE A 209 1.30 12.86 -12.36
C PHE A 209 2.44 11.98 -11.83
N LYS A 210 2.14 10.75 -11.37
CA LYS A 210 3.17 9.83 -10.86
C LYS A 210 4.05 9.20 -11.95
N ALA A 211 3.58 9.12 -13.19
CA ALA A 211 4.37 8.63 -14.31
C ALA A 211 5.54 9.59 -14.65
N LEU A 212 5.39 10.89 -14.39
CA LEU A 212 6.45 11.90 -14.57
C LEU A 212 7.74 11.59 -13.81
N ARG A 213 7.65 10.87 -12.68
CA ARG A 213 8.81 10.41 -11.91
C ARG A 213 9.77 9.57 -12.76
N LEU A 214 9.24 8.79 -13.70
CA LEU A 214 10.02 7.85 -14.52
C LEU A 214 10.58 8.47 -15.79
N ILE A 215 10.27 9.75 -16.07
CA ILE A 215 10.75 10.46 -17.25
C ILE A 215 12.02 11.23 -16.90
N ASN A 216 13.04 11.12 -17.74
CA ASN A 216 14.26 11.92 -17.62
C ASN A 216 13.95 13.40 -17.92
N ILE A 217 14.50 14.31 -17.11
CA ILE A 217 14.34 15.76 -17.28
C ILE A 217 14.79 16.21 -18.68
N TYR A 218 15.83 15.57 -19.23
CA TYR A 218 16.36 15.91 -20.56
C TYR A 218 15.47 15.45 -21.72
N GLU A 219 14.64 14.43 -21.52
CA GLU A 219 13.69 13.94 -22.52
C GLU A 219 12.34 14.67 -22.45
N LEU A 220 12.10 15.40 -21.36
CA LEU A 220 10.81 16.01 -21.10
C LEU A 220 10.60 17.25 -21.98
N GLY A 221 9.59 17.18 -22.86
CA GLY A 221 9.17 18.30 -23.70
C GLY A 221 10.18 18.72 -24.77
N THR A 222 11.08 17.82 -25.20
CA THR A 222 12.07 18.10 -26.26
C THR A 222 11.45 18.44 -27.61
N GLN A 223 10.23 17.94 -27.87
CA GLN A 223 9.46 18.21 -29.08
C GLN A 223 8.32 19.22 -28.85
N GLU A 224 8.23 19.81 -27.66
CA GLU A 224 7.18 20.76 -27.28
C GLU A 224 7.69 22.20 -27.38
N SER A 225 6.77 23.16 -27.46
CA SER A 225 7.13 24.58 -27.33
C SER A 225 7.72 24.88 -25.96
N ASP A 226 8.56 25.91 -25.87
CA ASP A 226 9.27 26.28 -24.63
C ASP A 226 8.31 26.51 -23.45
N GLU A 227 7.18 27.19 -23.65
CA GLU A 227 6.17 27.41 -22.61
C GLU A 227 5.54 26.11 -22.08
N ARG A 228 5.23 25.16 -22.98
CA ARG A 228 4.67 23.85 -22.60
C ARG A 228 5.71 23.01 -21.88
N ARG A 229 6.95 23.05 -22.36
CA ARG A 229 8.09 22.37 -21.75
C ARG A 229 8.34 22.89 -20.33
N GLU A 230 8.34 24.20 -20.11
CA GLU A 230 8.49 24.79 -18.77
C GLU A 230 7.38 24.33 -17.81
N THR A 231 6.14 24.31 -18.29
CA THR A 231 4.99 23.84 -17.51
C THR A 231 5.16 22.38 -17.08
N ARG A 232 5.58 21.50 -18.00
CA ARG A 232 5.83 20.08 -17.72
C ARG A 232 7.01 19.86 -16.77
N LEU A 233 8.06 20.67 -16.91
CA LEU A 233 9.19 20.65 -15.98
C LEU A 233 8.77 21.06 -14.57
N ALA A 234 7.92 22.08 -14.44
CA ALA A 234 7.39 22.52 -13.16
C ALA A 234 6.49 21.45 -12.50
N GLU A 235 5.66 20.77 -13.28
CA GLU A 235 4.86 19.64 -12.81
C GLU A 235 5.74 18.46 -12.36
N LYS A 236 6.77 18.12 -13.14
CA LYS A 236 7.73 17.05 -12.78
C LYS A 236 8.47 17.38 -11.48
N ARG A 237 8.97 18.60 -11.30
CA ARG A 237 9.63 19.03 -10.04
C ARG A 237 8.73 18.80 -8.83
N LEU A 238 7.44 19.09 -8.98
CA LEU A 238 6.47 18.89 -7.92
C LEU A 238 6.22 17.40 -7.63
N CYS A 239 6.20 16.56 -8.66
CA CYS A 239 6.13 15.10 -8.51
C CYS A 239 7.37 14.52 -7.81
N ASP A 240 8.56 14.97 -8.22
CA ASP A 240 9.83 14.52 -7.64
C ASP A 240 9.94 14.98 -6.18
N PHE A 241 9.50 16.21 -5.86
CA PHE A 241 9.37 16.69 -4.48
C PHE A 241 8.43 15.81 -3.65
N SER A 242 7.23 15.51 -4.15
CA SER A 242 6.26 14.64 -3.47
C SER A 242 6.83 13.25 -3.18
N THR A 243 7.61 12.72 -4.12
CA THR A 243 8.27 11.41 -3.98
C THR A 243 9.39 11.48 -2.94
N SER A 244 10.29 12.46 -3.04
CA SER A 244 11.40 12.66 -2.11
C SER A 244 10.91 12.84 -0.67
N LEU A 245 9.86 13.64 -0.47
CA LEU A 245 9.23 13.84 0.84
C LEU A 245 8.76 12.52 1.46
N THR A 246 8.25 11.59 0.64
CA THR A 246 7.79 10.28 1.14
C THR A 246 8.95 9.44 1.63
N SER A 247 10.04 9.39 0.87
CA SER A 247 11.25 8.66 1.26
C SER A 247 11.84 9.26 2.53
N PHE A 248 11.94 10.60 2.61
CA PHE A 248 12.46 11.31 3.76
C PHE A 248 11.61 11.07 5.03
N ALA A 249 10.29 11.20 4.92
CA ALA A 249 9.39 10.96 6.06
C ALA A 249 9.43 9.50 6.52
N THR A 250 9.57 8.55 5.59
CA THR A 250 9.72 7.12 5.93
C THR A 250 10.99 6.89 6.74
N ILE A 251 12.12 7.45 6.30
CA ILE A 251 13.40 7.36 7.02
C ILE A 251 13.28 7.95 8.42
N LEU A 252 12.72 9.16 8.55
CA LEU A 252 12.52 9.78 9.86
C LEU A 252 11.58 8.98 10.77
N GLY A 253 10.50 8.44 10.24
CA GLY A 253 9.56 7.62 10.99
C GLY A 253 10.21 6.34 11.51
N VAL A 254 10.98 5.66 10.66
CA VAL A 254 11.71 4.42 11.03
C VAL A 254 12.80 4.73 12.05
N LEU A 255 13.63 5.74 11.83
CA LEU A 255 14.68 6.13 12.77
C LEU A 255 14.10 6.55 14.13
N GLY A 256 13.00 7.30 14.14
CA GLY A 256 12.29 7.68 15.36
C GLY A 256 11.74 6.47 16.10
N ALA A 257 11.13 5.51 15.39
CA ALA A 257 10.63 4.29 16.00
C ALA A 257 11.76 3.40 16.56
N LEU A 258 12.87 3.25 15.83
CA LEU A 258 14.04 2.52 16.29
C LEU A 258 14.65 3.16 17.53
N ALA A 259 14.76 4.50 17.56
CA ALA A 259 15.24 5.23 18.72
C ALA A 259 14.37 4.98 19.96
N LEU A 260 13.04 5.07 19.83
CA LEU A 260 12.09 4.80 20.92
C LEU A 260 11.99 3.32 21.32
N TYR A 261 12.45 2.41 20.48
CA TYR A 261 12.44 0.98 20.76
C TYR A 261 13.74 0.54 21.45
N PHE A 262 14.89 0.98 20.92
CA PHE A 262 16.21 0.49 21.33
C PHE A 262 16.91 1.36 22.37
N LEU A 263 16.79 2.70 22.33
CA LEU A 263 17.57 3.57 23.21
C LEU A 263 17.06 3.47 24.66
N PRO A 264 17.91 3.09 25.63
CA PRO A 264 17.48 2.86 27.02
C PRO A 264 16.80 4.07 27.66
N THR A 265 17.26 5.28 27.33
CA THR A 265 16.73 6.55 27.86
C THR A 265 15.39 6.96 27.25
N LEU A 266 15.04 6.43 26.08
CA LEU A 266 13.83 6.80 25.32
C LEU A 266 12.83 5.64 25.17
N ARG A 267 13.15 4.45 25.71
CA ARG A 267 12.38 3.23 25.51
C ARG A 267 10.92 3.41 25.95
N THR A 268 9.98 3.13 25.04
CA THR A 268 8.55 3.26 25.33
C THR A 268 7.68 2.30 24.51
N SER A 269 6.56 1.85 25.08
CA SER A 269 5.52 1.09 24.36
C SER A 269 4.90 1.89 23.20
N TYR A 270 5.10 3.21 23.17
CA TYR A 270 4.63 4.12 22.13
C TYR A 270 5.63 4.32 20.98
N PHE A 271 6.58 3.39 20.78
CA PHE A 271 7.58 3.46 19.71
C PHE A 271 6.98 3.59 18.30
N TRP A 272 5.71 3.25 18.11
CA TRP A 272 5.00 3.36 16.83
C TRP A 272 4.48 4.78 16.52
N ILE A 273 4.45 5.69 17.50
CA ILE A 273 3.93 7.06 17.31
C ILE A 273 4.69 7.81 16.19
N PRO A 274 6.04 7.80 16.12
CA PRO A 274 6.76 8.44 15.02
C PRO A 274 6.34 7.94 13.63
N LEU A 275 6.06 6.63 13.49
CA LEU A 275 5.56 6.05 12.23
C LEU A 275 4.17 6.60 11.89
N ALA A 276 3.26 6.63 12.86
CA ALA A 276 1.91 7.15 12.64
C ALA A 276 1.91 8.64 12.30
N VAL A 277 2.70 9.45 13.00
CA VAL A 277 2.82 10.91 12.78
C VAL A 277 3.41 11.20 11.40
N THR A 278 4.53 10.56 11.05
CA THR A 278 5.19 10.78 9.76
C THR A 278 4.31 10.30 8.60
N LEU A 279 3.58 9.20 8.76
CA LEU A 279 2.61 8.72 7.78
C LEU A 279 1.46 9.72 7.57
N GLY A 280 0.86 10.20 8.67
CA GLY A 280 -0.23 11.19 8.62
C GLY A 280 0.19 12.51 7.98
N MET A 281 1.34 13.05 8.38
CA MET A 281 1.90 14.27 7.81
C MET A 281 2.18 14.11 6.30
N THR A 282 2.78 12.97 5.91
CA THR A 282 3.06 12.66 4.50
C THR A 282 1.78 12.57 3.68
N PHE A 283 0.73 11.95 4.22
CA PHE A 283 -0.56 11.85 3.55
C PHE A 283 -1.16 13.23 3.28
N VAL A 284 -1.19 14.10 4.28
CA VAL A 284 -1.73 15.47 4.16
C VAL A 284 -0.93 16.28 3.14
N ILE A 285 0.41 16.30 3.24
CA ILE A 285 1.23 17.08 2.31
C ILE A 285 1.07 16.55 0.87
N LYS A 286 1.02 15.23 0.68
CA LYS A 286 0.79 14.65 -0.66
C LYS A 286 -0.57 15.03 -1.22
N TRP A 287 -1.61 15.04 -0.39
CA TRP A 287 -2.93 15.48 -0.81
C TRP A 287 -2.91 16.94 -1.27
N ILE A 288 -2.27 17.85 -0.51
CA ILE A 288 -2.10 19.26 -0.89
C ILE A 288 -1.33 19.38 -2.21
N VAL A 289 -0.21 18.69 -2.34
CA VAL A 289 0.66 18.74 -3.53
C VAL A 289 -0.08 18.25 -4.78
N VAL A 290 -0.78 17.11 -4.69
CA VAL A 290 -1.54 16.55 -5.81
C VAL A 290 -2.72 17.45 -6.17
N HIS A 291 -3.41 18.00 -5.18
CA HIS A 291 -4.53 18.92 -5.40
C HIS A 291 -4.06 20.22 -6.08
N TYR A 292 -2.94 20.79 -5.63
CA TYR A 292 -2.31 21.94 -6.26
C TYR A 292 -1.87 21.63 -7.69
N ALA A 293 -1.21 20.49 -7.92
CA ALA A 293 -0.78 20.05 -9.25
C ALA A 293 -1.97 19.96 -10.21
N LYS A 294 -3.06 19.32 -9.76
CA LYS A 294 -4.28 19.17 -10.56
C LYS A 294 -4.86 20.53 -10.95
N LYS A 295 -5.09 21.40 -9.96
CA LYS A 295 -5.71 22.71 -10.18
C LYS A 295 -4.87 23.60 -11.10
N LYS A 296 -3.54 23.51 -11.00
CA LYS A 296 -2.61 24.37 -11.75
C LYS A 296 -2.35 23.89 -13.17
N TYR A 297 -2.13 22.59 -13.35
CA TYR A 297 -1.64 22.04 -14.61
C TYR A 297 -2.74 21.37 -15.43
N GLU A 298 -3.77 20.82 -14.79
CA GLU A 298 -4.84 20.09 -15.47
C GLU A 298 -6.22 20.32 -14.82
N PRO A 299 -6.74 21.57 -14.82
CA PRO A 299 -8.01 21.91 -14.15
C PRO A 299 -9.22 21.18 -14.74
N ASP A 300 -9.18 20.84 -16.03
CA ASP A 300 -10.30 20.25 -16.78
C ASP A 300 -10.18 18.73 -16.97
N PHE A 301 -9.30 18.05 -16.20
CA PHE A 301 -9.06 16.61 -16.37
C PHE A 301 -10.21 15.70 -15.85
N ASP A 302 -11.25 16.27 -15.25
CA ASP A 302 -12.36 15.52 -14.64
C ASP A 302 -13.56 15.24 -15.54
#